data_AF-A0AAI9FRK9-F1
#
_entry.id   AF-A0AAI9FRK9-F1
#
_cell.length_a   1.000
_cell.length_b   1.000
_cell.length_c   1.000
_cell.angle_alpha   90.00
_cell.angle_beta   90.00
_cell.angle_gamma   90.00
#
_symmetry.space_group_name_H-M   'P 1'
#
loop_
_entity.id
_entity.type
_entity.pdbx_description
1 polymer ?
#
loop_
_entity_poly.entity_id
_entity_poly.type
_entity_poly.pdbx_seq_one_letter_code
_entity_poly.pdbx_strand_id
1 'polypeptide(L)'
;MAVVNKGSAAITARDSAPTLGVSQLASTKVATGRVKESIGVIAVANGDSIGSVLRFFSIHSSWRVGAVLASCTAITTGAADIGLYDLPTRNAGAVVDADFFASAQDLSAALDGSNVLRESGLVTVEKLEWPIWRLLGLPADPGVYYDVAATLTGAATAAGFVALKGHFIDGN
;
A
#
# COMPACT_ATOMS: atom_id res chain seq x y z
N MET A 1 -16.57 37.31 -4.73
CA MET A 1 -16.79 35.85 -4.58
C MET A 1 -17.23 35.61 -3.15
N ALA A 2 -18.29 34.82 -2.92
CA ALA A 2 -18.69 34.46 -1.56
C ALA A 2 -17.69 33.47 -0.96
N VAL A 3 -17.48 33.55 0.35
CA VAL A 3 -16.70 32.55 1.10
C VAL A 3 -17.51 31.25 1.13
N VAL A 4 -16.87 30.12 0.82
CA VAL A 4 -17.52 28.80 0.78
C VAL A 4 -16.90 27.88 1.82
N ASN A 5 -17.73 27.33 2.70
CA ASN A 5 -17.32 26.28 3.63
C ASN A 5 -17.65 24.91 3.03
N LYS A 6 -16.67 24.00 3.01
CA LYS A 6 -16.82 22.63 2.50
C LYS A 6 -16.23 21.63 3.50
N GLY A 7 -16.93 20.53 3.73
CA GLY A 7 -16.42 19.37 4.47
C GLY A 7 -15.97 18.26 3.52
N SER A 8 -15.09 17.36 4.00
CA SER A 8 -14.85 16.10 3.29
C SER A 8 -16.10 15.19 3.36
N ALA A 9 -16.11 14.09 2.62
CA ALA A 9 -17.26 13.18 2.57
C ALA A 9 -17.67 12.70 3.98
N ALA A 10 -16.69 12.34 4.81
CA ALA A 10 -16.92 11.91 6.19
C ALA A 10 -17.53 13.02 7.09
N ILE A 11 -17.10 14.27 6.92
CA ILE A 11 -17.66 15.40 7.68
C ILE A 11 -19.09 15.70 7.22
N THR A 12 -19.30 15.74 5.91
CA THR A 12 -20.62 15.97 5.31
C THR A 12 -21.63 14.88 5.73
N ALA A 13 -21.20 13.62 5.80
CA ALA A 13 -22.03 12.50 6.26
C ALA A 13 -22.35 12.58 7.76
N ARG A 14 -21.41 13.06 8.59
CA ARG A 14 -21.66 13.30 10.01
C ARG A 14 -22.69 14.40 10.22
N ASP A 15 -22.50 15.52 9.53
CA ASP A 15 -23.32 16.72 9.71
C ASP A 15 -24.74 16.53 9.16
N SER A 16 -24.94 15.59 8.22
CA SER A 16 -26.26 15.23 7.70
C SER A 16 -27.07 14.29 8.61
N ALA A 17 -26.44 13.67 9.62
CA ALA A 17 -27.08 12.72 10.53
C ALA A 17 -26.76 12.98 12.01
N PRO A 18 -27.09 14.17 12.56
CA PRO A 18 -26.66 14.63 13.89
C PRO A 18 -27.13 13.77 15.08
N THR A 19 -28.06 12.83 14.89
CA THR A 19 -28.62 11.94 15.92
C THR A 19 -28.07 10.52 15.89
N LEU A 20 -27.23 10.14 14.91
CA LEU A 20 -26.62 8.82 14.85
C LEU A 20 -25.32 8.76 15.68
N GLY A 21 -25.03 7.62 16.30
CA GLY A 21 -23.81 7.43 17.09
C GLY A 21 -22.53 7.54 16.23
N VAL A 22 -21.40 7.93 16.84
CA VAL A 22 -20.11 8.23 16.14
C VAL A 22 -19.65 7.14 15.18
N SER A 23 -20.00 5.87 15.43
CA SER A 23 -19.69 4.72 14.57
C SER A 23 -20.49 4.65 13.26
N GLN A 24 -21.58 5.43 13.11
CA GLN A 24 -22.43 5.46 11.90
C GLN A 24 -22.25 6.73 11.05
N LEU A 25 -21.49 7.72 11.54
CA LEU A 25 -21.38 9.04 10.92
C LEU A 25 -20.31 9.11 9.81
N ALA A 26 -19.34 8.20 9.82
CA ALA A 26 -18.33 8.05 8.79
C ALA A 26 -17.83 6.59 8.79
N SER A 27 -17.31 6.11 7.66
CA SER A 27 -16.66 4.80 7.62
C SER A 27 -15.57 4.75 8.68
N THR A 28 -15.56 3.69 9.50
CA THR A 28 -14.53 3.44 10.52
C THR A 28 -13.12 3.46 9.91
N LYS A 29 -12.99 3.18 8.61
CA LYS A 29 -11.72 3.24 7.84
C LYS A 29 -11.19 4.66 7.63
N VAL A 30 -12.06 5.67 7.69
CA VAL A 30 -11.74 7.09 7.49
C VAL A 30 -11.63 7.81 8.83
N ALA A 31 -12.47 7.45 9.80
CA ALA A 31 -12.46 8.03 11.15
C ALA A 31 -12.62 6.92 12.19
N THR A 32 -11.86 6.98 13.30
CA THR A 32 -11.95 6.08 14.47
C THR A 32 -11.46 4.63 14.28
N GLY A 33 -10.96 4.27 13.09
CA GLY A 33 -10.41 2.94 12.81
C GLY A 33 -9.10 2.66 13.52
N ARG A 34 -8.77 1.37 13.65
CA ARG A 34 -7.51 0.93 14.27
C ARG A 34 -6.40 0.93 13.23
N VAL A 35 -5.29 1.60 13.54
CA VAL A 35 -4.08 1.51 12.75
C VAL A 35 -3.37 0.20 13.06
N LYS A 36 -3.16 -0.61 12.03
CA LYS A 36 -2.35 -1.83 12.03
C LYS A 36 -1.03 -1.54 11.34
N GLU A 37 0.05 -2.09 11.87
CA GLU A 37 1.38 -2.00 11.28
C GLU A 37 1.88 -3.40 10.94
N SER A 38 2.46 -3.54 9.76
CA SER A 38 3.17 -4.74 9.32
C SER A 38 4.53 -4.36 8.75
N ILE A 39 5.55 -5.13 9.07
CA ILE A 39 6.94 -4.93 8.60
C ILE A 39 7.46 -6.26 8.07
N GLY A 40 8.12 -6.21 6.91
CA GLY A 40 8.93 -7.31 6.40
C GLY A 40 10.33 -6.81 6.05
N VAL A 41 11.35 -7.63 6.31
CA VAL A 41 12.74 -7.36 5.93
C VAL A 41 13.28 -8.57 5.18
N ILE A 42 13.85 -8.36 4.00
CA ILE A 42 14.40 -9.43 3.16
C ILE A 42 15.82 -9.06 2.76
N ALA A 43 16.72 -10.03 2.85
CA ALA A 43 18.06 -9.92 2.32
C ALA A 43 18.04 -10.08 0.80
N VAL A 44 18.69 -9.15 0.10
CA VAL A 44 18.94 -9.21 -1.34
C VAL A 44 20.38 -9.66 -1.52
N ALA A 45 20.61 -10.64 -2.38
CA ALA A 45 21.93 -11.14 -2.72
C ALA A 45 22.48 -10.43 -3.97
N ASN A 46 23.80 -10.40 -4.09
CA ASN A 46 24.44 -10.02 -5.34
C ASN A 46 24.08 -11.06 -6.41
N GLY A 47 23.52 -10.60 -7.54
CA GLY A 47 23.09 -11.44 -8.63
C GLY A 47 21.60 -11.81 -8.59
N ASP A 48 20.84 -11.31 -7.61
CA ASP A 48 19.38 -11.41 -7.66
C ASP A 48 18.88 -10.75 -8.95
N SER A 49 18.20 -11.56 -9.76
CA SER A 49 17.92 -11.27 -11.14
C SER A 49 16.67 -10.42 -11.31
N ILE A 50 16.58 -9.72 -12.44
CA ILE A 50 15.36 -9.03 -12.86
C ILE A 50 14.19 -10.03 -12.87
N GLY A 51 13.06 -9.63 -12.30
CA GLY A 51 11.87 -10.47 -12.12
C GLY A 51 11.83 -11.24 -10.80
N SER A 52 12.86 -11.16 -9.94
CA SER A 52 12.81 -11.75 -8.61
C SER A 52 11.74 -11.03 -7.75
N VAL A 53 10.88 -11.80 -7.09
CA VAL A 53 9.75 -11.30 -6.29
C VAL A 53 10.04 -11.46 -4.81
N LEU A 54 10.14 -10.35 -4.08
CA LEU A 54 10.40 -10.28 -2.64
C LEU A 54 9.08 -10.00 -1.90
N ARG A 55 8.55 -10.95 -1.12
CA ARG A 55 7.23 -10.85 -0.45
C ARG A 55 7.35 -10.50 1.02
N PHE A 56 6.79 -9.36 1.45
CA PHE A 56 7.07 -8.80 2.77
C PHE A 56 6.01 -9.11 3.81
N PHE A 57 4.75 -8.79 3.52
CA PHE A 57 3.62 -8.99 4.44
C PHE A 57 2.30 -9.00 3.67
N SER A 58 1.24 -9.52 4.29
CA SER A 58 -0.09 -9.59 3.67
C SER A 58 -1.04 -8.49 4.17
N ILE A 59 -1.94 -8.03 3.30
CA ILE A 59 -2.94 -6.99 3.56
C ILE A 59 -4.32 -7.47 3.10
N HIS A 60 -5.37 -7.11 3.82
CA HIS A 60 -6.73 -7.50 3.46
C HIS A 60 -7.35 -6.51 2.45
N SER A 61 -8.12 -7.00 1.49
CA SER A 61 -8.76 -6.23 0.42
C SER A 61 -9.70 -5.12 0.93
N SER A 62 -10.28 -5.32 2.12
CA SER A 62 -11.18 -4.34 2.76
C SER A 62 -10.44 -3.19 3.46
N TRP A 63 -9.13 -3.28 3.67
CA TRP A 63 -8.39 -2.29 4.45
C TRP A 63 -8.06 -1.05 3.63
N ARG A 64 -7.92 0.07 4.34
CA ARG A 64 -7.40 1.32 3.77
C ARG A 64 -5.91 1.41 4.05
N VAL A 65 -5.12 1.83 3.06
CA VAL A 65 -3.68 2.05 3.23
C VAL A 65 -3.43 3.48 3.70
N GLY A 66 -2.73 3.63 4.82
CA GLY A 66 -2.31 4.92 5.37
C GLY A 66 -0.92 5.34 4.90
N ALA A 67 0.01 4.39 4.84
CA ALA A 67 1.37 4.60 4.34
C ALA A 67 2.01 3.28 3.92
N VAL A 68 2.92 3.34 2.96
CA VAL A 68 3.86 2.26 2.64
C VAL A 68 5.24 2.90 2.64
N LEU A 69 6.10 2.47 3.56
CA LEU A 69 7.41 3.05 3.78
C LEU A 69 8.48 2.06 3.32
N ALA A 70 9.31 2.49 2.37
CA ALA A 70 10.43 1.71 1.85
C ALA A 70 11.74 2.13 2.54
N SER A 71 12.52 1.13 2.95
CA SER A 71 13.87 1.32 3.49
C SER A 71 14.83 0.30 2.89
N CYS A 72 16.07 0.67 2.65
CA CYS A 72 17.10 -0.25 2.17
C CYS A 72 18.52 0.22 2.51
N THR A 73 19.47 -0.70 2.54
CA THR A 73 20.87 -0.43 2.89
C THR A 73 21.75 0.03 1.71
N ALA A 74 21.14 0.45 0.60
CA ALA A 74 21.77 0.62 -0.73
C ALA A 74 22.20 -0.70 -1.37
N ILE A 75 21.73 -0.98 -2.58
CA ILE A 75 22.01 -2.21 -3.34
C ILE A 75 22.95 -1.93 -4.52
N THR A 76 23.57 -0.73 -4.56
CA THR A 76 24.45 -0.19 -5.61
C THR A 76 23.75 0.01 -6.96
N THR A 77 23.07 -1.01 -7.47
CA THR A 77 22.13 -0.92 -8.59
C THR A 77 20.91 -1.76 -8.28
N GLY A 78 19.76 -1.30 -8.76
CA GLY A 78 18.51 -2.04 -8.61
C GLY A 78 17.35 -1.07 -8.46
N ALA A 79 16.26 -1.42 -9.11
CA ALA A 79 14.97 -0.79 -8.93
C ALA A 79 13.94 -1.88 -8.73
N ALA A 80 12.82 -1.57 -8.08
CA ALA A 80 11.75 -2.53 -7.88
C ALA A 80 10.37 -1.90 -8.04
N ASP A 81 9.47 -2.64 -8.66
CA ASP A 81 8.04 -2.33 -8.65
C ASP A 81 7.45 -2.85 -7.34
N ILE A 82 6.73 -2.00 -6.59
CA ILE A 82 6.11 -2.35 -5.31
C ILE A 82 4.60 -2.45 -5.53
N GLY A 83 4.08 -3.65 -5.35
CA GLY A 83 2.71 -3.97 -5.75
C GLY A 83 2.02 -5.02 -4.91
N LEU A 84 0.93 -5.53 -5.46
CA LEU A 84 0.04 -6.50 -4.86
C LEU A 84 0.08 -7.82 -5.62
N TYR A 85 0.25 -8.90 -4.86
CA TYR A 85 0.32 -10.26 -5.34
C TYR A 85 -0.75 -11.08 -4.63
N ASP A 86 -1.23 -12.13 -5.29
CA ASP A 86 -2.01 -13.14 -4.61
C ASP A 86 -1.12 -13.89 -3.61
N LEU A 87 -1.71 -14.62 -2.66
CA LEU A 87 -0.97 -15.45 -1.71
C LEU A 87 -0.33 -16.64 -2.45
N PRO A 88 0.87 -17.14 -2.10
CA PRO A 88 1.43 -18.34 -2.74
C PRO A 88 0.51 -19.56 -2.65
N THR A 89 -0.28 -19.65 -1.58
CA THR A 89 -1.28 -20.71 -1.36
C THR A 89 -2.58 -20.52 -2.15
N ARG A 90 -2.77 -19.37 -2.82
CA ARG A 90 -3.94 -19.05 -3.64
C ARG A 90 -3.52 -18.51 -5.02
N ASN A 91 -3.98 -19.13 -6.10
CA ASN A 91 -3.58 -18.74 -7.46
C ASN A 91 -2.05 -18.69 -7.66
N ALA A 92 -1.29 -19.54 -6.95
CA ALA A 92 0.16 -19.65 -7.04
C ALA A 92 0.93 -18.33 -6.84
N GLY A 93 0.35 -17.37 -6.10
CA GLY A 93 0.95 -16.07 -5.89
C GLY A 93 1.02 -15.19 -7.13
N ALA A 94 0.08 -15.33 -8.07
CA ALA A 94 0.03 -14.53 -9.28
C ALA A 94 0.07 -13.01 -8.99
N VAL A 95 0.62 -12.26 -9.94
CA VAL A 95 0.61 -10.78 -9.92
C VAL A 95 -0.85 -10.32 -9.97
N VAL A 96 -1.25 -9.45 -9.04
CA VAL A 96 -2.54 -8.74 -9.15
C VAL A 96 -2.28 -7.41 -9.83
N ASP A 97 -1.30 -6.66 -9.33
CA ASP A 97 -0.86 -5.38 -9.87
C ASP A 97 0.58 -5.15 -9.38
N ALA A 98 1.56 -5.19 -10.29
CA ALA A 98 2.99 -5.24 -9.93
C ALA A 98 3.53 -3.90 -9.41
N ASP A 99 2.99 -2.79 -9.91
CA ASP A 99 3.44 -1.42 -9.65
C ASP A 99 2.37 -0.59 -8.91
N PHE A 100 1.44 -1.25 -8.22
CA PHE A 100 0.31 -0.62 -7.54
C PHE A 100 0.70 0.58 -6.64
N PHE A 101 1.78 0.47 -5.87
CA PHE A 101 2.26 1.55 -4.99
C PHE A 101 3.37 2.37 -5.63
N ALA A 102 4.38 1.71 -6.19
CA ALA A 102 5.52 2.34 -6.81
C ALA A 102 6.00 1.56 -8.04
N SER A 103 6.44 2.29 -9.05
CA SER A 103 7.06 1.77 -10.26
C SER A 103 8.54 2.13 -10.25
N ALA A 104 9.41 1.15 -10.49
CA ALA A 104 10.85 1.35 -10.55
C ALA A 104 11.44 2.15 -9.35
N GLN A 105 10.95 1.87 -8.14
CA GLN A 105 11.48 2.46 -6.92
C GLN A 105 12.98 2.19 -6.83
N ASP A 106 13.78 3.26 -6.81
CA ASP A 106 15.23 3.16 -6.75
C ASP A 106 15.68 2.54 -5.42
N LEU A 107 16.51 1.50 -5.51
CA LEU A 107 17.15 0.82 -4.37
C LEU A 107 18.68 0.96 -4.41
N SER A 108 19.22 1.74 -5.36
CA SER A 108 20.66 1.95 -5.52
C SER A 108 21.27 2.75 -4.36
N ALA A 109 20.52 3.70 -3.82
CA ALA A 109 20.87 4.50 -2.65
C ALA A 109 20.17 3.98 -1.39
N ALA A 110 20.71 4.31 -0.22
CA ALA A 110 20.09 3.95 1.04
C ALA A 110 18.78 4.74 1.21
N LEU A 111 17.72 4.03 1.57
CA LEU A 111 16.42 4.60 1.90
C LEU A 111 16.11 4.33 3.36
N ASP A 112 15.48 5.30 4.01
CA ASP A 112 14.99 5.15 5.38
C ASP A 112 13.58 5.74 5.49
N GLY A 113 12.58 4.85 5.57
CA GLY A 113 11.19 5.22 5.79
C GLY A 113 10.56 6.09 4.68
N SER A 114 11.04 6.02 3.44
CA SER A 114 10.49 6.82 2.33
C SER A 114 9.07 6.38 1.99
N ASN A 115 8.10 7.29 1.99
CA ASN A 115 6.71 6.94 1.70
C ASN A 115 6.47 6.80 0.20
N VAL A 116 6.22 5.58 -0.24
CA VAL A 116 6.07 5.18 -1.65
C VAL A 116 4.61 4.93 -2.05
N LEU A 117 3.63 5.19 -1.18
CA LEU A 117 2.21 4.88 -1.42
C LEU A 117 1.64 5.42 -2.75
N ARG A 118 2.15 6.55 -3.25
CA ARG A 118 1.58 7.26 -4.41
C ARG A 118 2.59 7.50 -5.52
N GLU A 119 3.69 6.77 -5.52
CA GLU A 119 4.75 6.97 -6.50
C GLU A 119 4.27 6.55 -7.90
N SER A 120 3.51 5.45 -8.00
CA SER A 120 2.94 4.94 -9.26
C SER A 120 1.89 5.84 -9.92
N GLY A 121 1.32 6.79 -9.18
CA GLY A 121 0.21 7.63 -9.63
C GLY A 121 -1.17 6.95 -9.67
N LEU A 122 -1.27 5.64 -9.41
CA LEU A 122 -2.56 4.92 -9.37
C LEU A 122 -3.41 5.35 -8.16
N VAL A 123 -2.75 5.50 -7.01
CA VAL A 123 -3.33 6.05 -5.77
C VAL A 123 -3.26 7.58 -5.79
N THR A 124 -4.25 8.21 -6.42
CA THR A 124 -4.40 9.67 -6.48
C THR A 124 -4.96 10.25 -5.17
N VAL A 125 -4.81 11.56 -4.97
CA VAL A 125 -5.25 12.27 -3.74
C VAL A 125 -6.75 12.08 -3.48
N GLU A 126 -7.57 12.06 -4.52
CA GLU A 126 -9.02 11.86 -4.41
C GLU A 126 -9.42 10.44 -3.97
N LYS A 127 -8.51 9.47 -4.08
CA LYS A 127 -8.74 8.06 -3.74
C LYS A 127 -8.15 7.66 -2.38
N LEU A 128 -7.58 8.60 -1.63
CA LEU A 128 -6.90 8.28 -0.36
C LEU A 128 -7.81 7.72 0.73
N GLU A 129 -9.12 7.92 0.62
CA GLU A 129 -10.12 7.37 1.54
C GLU A 129 -10.57 5.96 1.10
N TRP A 130 -10.14 5.45 -0.05
CA TRP A 130 -10.64 4.22 -0.63
C TRP A 130 -9.94 2.98 -0.06
N PRO A 131 -10.67 1.88 0.15
CA PRO A 131 -10.08 0.57 0.46
C PRO A 131 -9.40 -0.05 -0.77
N ILE A 132 -8.52 -1.02 -0.55
CA ILE A 132 -7.70 -1.66 -1.59
C ILE A 132 -8.55 -2.22 -2.74
N TRP A 133 -9.64 -2.95 -2.48
CA TRP A 133 -10.48 -3.51 -3.54
C TRP A 133 -11.02 -2.43 -4.51
N ARG A 134 -11.34 -1.25 -3.98
CA ARG A 134 -11.85 -0.13 -4.78
C ARG A 134 -10.73 0.59 -5.53
N LEU A 135 -9.54 0.67 -4.93
CA LEU A 135 -8.34 1.16 -5.62
C LEU A 135 -7.98 0.25 -6.82
N LEU A 136 -8.18 -1.06 -6.68
CA LEU A 136 -8.05 -2.05 -7.75
C LEU A 136 -9.18 -2.02 -8.79
N GLY A 137 -10.20 -1.17 -8.61
CA GLY A 137 -11.33 -1.05 -9.53
C GLY A 137 -12.30 -2.23 -9.51
N LEU A 138 -12.26 -3.07 -8.47
CA LEU A 138 -13.20 -4.19 -8.33
C LEU A 138 -14.62 -3.67 -8.02
N PRO A 139 -15.68 -4.36 -8.46
CA PRO A 139 -17.06 -3.91 -8.23
C PRO A 139 -17.56 -4.15 -6.80
N ALA A 140 -16.95 -5.10 -6.08
CA ALA A 140 -17.25 -5.43 -4.69
C ALA A 140 -15.98 -5.95 -4.00
N ASP A 141 -15.99 -5.96 -2.67
CA ASP A 141 -14.88 -6.47 -1.88
C ASP A 141 -14.81 -8.01 -1.97
N PRO A 142 -13.70 -8.58 -2.51
CA PRO A 142 -13.51 -10.03 -2.55
C PRO A 142 -13.25 -10.67 -1.18
N GLY A 143 -12.97 -9.90 -0.13
CA GLY A 143 -12.72 -10.43 1.23
C GLY A 143 -11.46 -11.28 1.32
N VAL A 144 -10.41 -10.88 0.60
CA VAL A 144 -9.18 -11.67 0.45
C VAL A 144 -7.94 -10.93 0.95
N TYR A 145 -6.93 -11.70 1.32
CA TYR A 145 -5.59 -11.17 1.54
C TYR A 145 -4.76 -11.15 0.26
N TYR A 146 -3.93 -10.12 0.11
CA TYR A 146 -2.90 -9.97 -0.91
C TYR A 146 -1.54 -9.81 -0.23
N ASP A 147 -0.48 -10.31 -0.83
CA ASP A 147 0.89 -10.02 -0.40
C ASP A 147 1.36 -8.72 -1.02
N VAL A 148 1.97 -7.87 -0.19
CA VAL A 148 2.78 -6.75 -0.68
C VAL A 148 4.15 -7.29 -1.02
N ALA A 149 4.52 -7.14 -2.29
CA ALA A 149 5.79 -7.63 -2.80
C ALA A 149 6.51 -6.56 -3.61
N ALA A 150 7.83 -6.67 -3.66
CA ALA A 150 8.68 -5.89 -4.56
C ALA A 150 9.24 -6.81 -5.64
N THR A 151 9.05 -6.44 -6.90
CA THR A 151 9.59 -7.17 -8.05
C THR A 151 10.76 -6.39 -8.63
N LEU A 152 11.93 -7.00 -8.64
CA LEU A 152 13.14 -6.35 -9.14
C LEU A 152 13.00 -6.05 -10.64
N THR A 153 13.06 -4.77 -11.02
CA THR A 153 13.11 -4.31 -12.41
C THR A 153 14.55 -4.08 -12.88
N GLY A 154 15.49 -3.96 -11.94
CA GLY A 154 16.94 -3.97 -12.19
C GLY A 154 17.63 -5.06 -11.37
N ALA A 155 18.66 -5.69 -11.93
CA ALA A 155 19.43 -6.70 -11.21
C ALA A 155 20.19 -6.06 -10.03
N ALA A 156 20.23 -6.78 -8.91
CA ALA A 156 21.00 -6.39 -7.74
C ALA A 156 22.48 -6.70 -7.98
N THR A 157 23.35 -5.67 -7.89
CA THR A 157 24.81 -5.84 -8.05
C THR A 157 25.56 -5.81 -6.72
N ALA A 158 24.85 -5.57 -5.61
CA ALA A 158 25.39 -5.72 -4.26
C ALA A 158 24.39 -6.45 -3.37
N ALA A 159 24.89 -7.02 -2.27
CA ALA A 159 24.03 -7.58 -1.23
C ALA A 159 23.57 -6.47 -0.28
N GLY A 160 22.38 -6.60 0.27
CA GLY A 160 21.83 -5.64 1.22
C GLY A 160 20.51 -6.12 1.81
N PHE A 161 19.81 -5.21 2.47
CA PHE A 161 18.46 -5.48 2.98
C PHE A 161 17.47 -4.50 2.37
N VAL A 162 16.29 -5.01 2.05
CA VAL A 162 15.11 -4.21 1.71
C VAL A 162 14.07 -4.46 2.79
N ALA A 163 13.46 -3.39 3.28
CA ALA A 163 12.38 -3.44 4.24
C ALA A 163 11.19 -2.63 3.72
N LEU A 164 9.99 -3.21 3.82
CA LEU A 164 8.74 -2.49 3.62
C LEU A 164 7.96 -2.48 4.93
N LYS A 165 7.44 -1.31 5.27
CA LYS A 165 6.51 -1.10 6.38
C LYS A 165 5.19 -0.55 5.88
N GLY A 166 4.11 -1.23 6.19
CA GLY A 166 2.76 -0.81 5.83
C GLY A 166 1.96 -0.36 7.05
N HIS A 167 1.32 0.81 6.96
CA HIS A 167 0.30 1.24 7.90
C HIS A 167 -1.08 1.07 7.26
N PHE A 168 -1.96 0.35 7.92
CA PHE A 168 -3.29 0.03 7.42
C PHE A 168 -4.35 0.39 8.44
N ILE A 169 -5.55 0.74 7.97
CA ILE A 169 -6.68 1.01 8.83
C ILE A 169 -7.73 -0.06 8.59
N ASP A 170 -8.00 -0.84 9.64
CA ASP A 170 -9.13 -1.75 9.64
C ASP A 170 -10.41 -0.99 10.02
N GLY A 171 -11.48 -1.30 9.30
CA GLY A 171 -12.79 -0.76 9.57
C GLY A 171 -13.64 -1.87 10.12
N ASN A 172 -13.95 -1.76 11.41
CA ASN A 172 -14.87 -2.65 12.10
C ASN A 172 -16.30 -2.48 11.57
#